data_AF-A0A3N2CU10-F1
#
_entry.id   AF-A0A3N2CU10-F1
#
_cell.length_a   1.000
_cell.length_b   1.000
_cell.length_c   1.000
_cell.angle_alpha   90.00
_cell.angle_beta   90.00
_cell.angle_gamma   90.00
#
_symmetry.space_group_name_H-M   'P 1'
#
loop_
_entity.id
_entity.type
_entity.pdbx_description
1 polymer ?
#
loop_
_entity_poly.entity_id
_entity_poly.type
_entity_poly.pdbx_seq_one_letter_code
_entity_poly.pdbx_strand_id
1 'polypeptide(L)'
;MPQKQTARGSTWGEYTVVGTYSEGVFTLTRPPVPLGPQVLEEEEEEVPWTASSVPKPSGYDIAELHRIARTVVELPGALLAGPEDGYVELLVVYDDGTLQRELDERYPGGAVRVFSVLQPYQPT
;
A
#
# COMPACT_ATOMS: atom_id res chain seq x y z
N MET A 1 13.47 12.75 14.55
CA MET A 1 12.18 13.25 15.09
C MET A 1 11.72 12.28 16.18
N PRO A 2 11.05 12.71 17.27
CA PRO A 2 10.53 11.76 18.26
C PRO A 2 9.42 10.90 17.64
N GLN A 3 9.58 9.57 17.74
CA GLN A 3 8.71 8.54 17.13
C GLN A 3 7.29 8.49 17.73
N LYS A 4 7.10 9.12 18.90
CA LYS A 4 5.85 9.24 19.65
C LYS A 4 5.79 10.57 20.38
N GLN A 5 4.62 11.20 20.39
CA GLN A 5 4.33 12.45 21.07
C GLN A 5 2.96 12.40 21.75
N THR A 6 2.82 13.10 22.88
CA THR A 6 1.55 13.23 23.60
C THR A 6 1.31 14.68 23.97
N ALA A 7 0.13 15.22 23.64
CA ALA A 7 -0.33 16.51 24.16
C ALA A 7 -1.84 16.52 24.34
N ARG A 8 -2.30 17.20 25.40
CA ARG A 8 -3.73 17.39 25.70
C ARG A 8 -4.54 16.08 25.69
N GLY A 9 -3.95 14.99 26.19
CA GLY A 9 -4.58 13.67 26.25
C GLY A 9 -4.54 12.87 24.94
N SER A 10 -4.09 13.47 23.83
CA SER A 10 -3.90 12.77 22.55
C SER A 10 -2.48 12.29 22.41
N THR A 11 -2.30 11.09 21.85
CA THR A 11 -0.99 10.51 21.54
C THR A 11 -0.92 10.20 20.04
N TRP A 12 0.16 10.62 19.39
CA TRP A 12 0.44 10.34 17.97
C TRP A 12 1.88 9.85 17.80
N GLY A 13 2.17 9.19 16.68
CA GLY A 13 3.45 8.54 16.42
C GLY A 13 3.29 7.40 15.42
N GLU A 14 4.35 6.62 15.24
CA GLU A 14 4.37 5.45 14.37
C GLU A 14 4.13 4.17 15.18
N TYR A 15 3.21 3.34 14.72
CA TYR A 15 2.76 2.15 15.44
C TYR A 15 2.51 0.98 14.49
N THR A 16 2.83 -0.21 14.96
CA THR A 16 2.27 -1.45 14.42
C THR A 16 0.86 -1.63 15.02
N VAL A 17 -0.13 -1.74 14.13
CA VAL A 17 -1.53 -2.01 14.48
C VAL A 17 -1.94 -3.38 13.94
N VAL A 18 -2.77 -4.10 14.70
CA VAL A 18 -3.38 -5.37 14.26
C VAL A 18 -4.83 -5.37 14.64
N GLY A 19 -5.64 -5.87 13.72
CA GLY A 19 -7.07 -5.75 13.78
C GLY A 19 -7.76 -6.55 12.70
N THR A 20 -9.07 -6.46 12.68
CA THR A 20 -9.91 -6.93 11.58
C THR A 20 -10.23 -5.75 10.66
N TYR A 21 -10.11 -5.96 9.35
CA TYR A 21 -10.52 -5.00 8.34
C TYR A 21 -11.76 -5.52 7.60
N SER A 22 -12.85 -4.75 7.62
CA SER A 22 -14.09 -5.10 6.93
C SER A 22 -14.84 -3.83 6.53
N GLU A 23 -15.34 -3.78 5.30
CA GLU A 23 -16.19 -2.68 4.79
C GLU A 23 -15.57 -1.27 5.00
N GLY A 24 -14.26 -1.13 4.82
CA GLY A 24 -13.57 0.15 5.02
C GLY A 24 -13.28 0.50 6.48
N VAL A 25 -13.66 -0.35 7.44
CA VAL A 25 -13.47 -0.13 8.87
C VAL A 25 -12.39 -1.07 9.39
N PHE A 26 -11.36 -0.50 10.02
CA PHE A 26 -10.33 -1.24 10.74
C PHE A 26 -10.61 -1.21 12.25
N THR A 27 -10.75 -2.38 12.86
CA THR A 27 -10.99 -2.53 14.30
C THR A 27 -9.80 -3.20 14.97
N LEU A 28 -9.16 -2.51 15.90
CA LEU A 28 -8.03 -3.05 16.66
C LEU A 28 -8.44 -4.29 17.46
N THR A 29 -7.69 -5.37 17.33
CA THR A 29 -7.84 -6.59 18.14
C THR A 29 -6.80 -6.69 19.25
N ARG A 30 -5.79 -5.82 19.24
CA ARG A 30 -4.78 -5.66 20.29
C ARG A 30 -4.34 -4.19 20.43
N PRO A 31 -3.76 -3.79 21.58
CA PRO A 31 -3.19 -2.45 21.72
C PRO A 31 -2.13 -2.15 20.65
N PRO A 32 -2.10 -0.94 20.06
CA PRO A 32 -1.04 -0.52 19.16
C PRO A 32 0.33 -0.61 19.82
N VAL A 33 1.31 -1.16 19.11
CA VAL A 33 2.69 -1.27 19.60
C VAL A 33 3.51 -0.18 18.92
N PRO A 34 4.18 0.72 19.65
CA PRO A 34 5.09 1.69 19.04
C PRO A 34 6.10 0.96 18.15
N LEU A 35 6.33 1.45 16.93
CA LEU A 35 7.48 0.98 16.16
C LEU A 35 8.72 1.22 17.04
N GLY A 36 9.53 0.19 17.28
CA GLY A 36 10.79 0.34 18.02
C GLY A 36 11.78 1.21 17.23
N PRO A 37 12.95 1.54 17.79
CA PRO A 37 14.04 2.03 16.97
C PRO A 37 14.25 1.01 15.85
N GLN A 38 14.07 1.44 14.60
CA GLN A 38 14.49 0.64 13.46
C GLN A 38 16.00 0.52 13.62
N VAL A 39 16.46 -0.63 14.14
CA VAL A 39 17.83 -1.03 13.85
C VAL A 39 17.78 -1.19 12.35
N LEU A 40 18.38 -0.24 11.64
CA LEU A 40 18.77 -0.44 10.25
C LEU A 40 19.83 -1.54 10.29
N GLU A 41 19.42 -2.76 10.62
CA GLU A 41 20.11 -3.90 10.06
C GLU A 41 19.86 -3.71 8.57
N GLU A 42 20.93 -3.37 7.85
CA GLU A 42 21.03 -3.45 6.40
C GLU A 42 20.91 -4.92 5.96
N GLU A 43 20.00 -5.68 6.57
CA GLU A 43 19.37 -6.77 5.89
C GLU A 43 18.41 -6.07 4.94
N GLU A 44 18.85 -5.91 3.69
CA GLU A 44 17.96 -6.05 2.55
C GLU A 44 17.28 -7.43 2.69
N GLU A 45 16.44 -7.63 3.71
CA GLU A 45 15.30 -8.50 3.54
C GLU A 45 14.58 -7.84 2.38
N GLU A 46 14.73 -8.44 1.20
CA GLU A 46 13.83 -8.23 0.08
C GLU A 46 12.43 -8.46 0.66
N VAL A 47 11.82 -7.39 1.18
CA VAL A 47 10.42 -7.44 1.56
C VAL A 47 9.75 -7.92 0.27
N PRO A 48 8.92 -8.97 0.29
CA PRO A 48 8.36 -9.53 -0.94
C PRO A 48 7.61 -8.48 -1.79
N TRP A 49 7.31 -7.33 -1.20
CA TRP A 49 6.70 -6.13 -1.78
C TRP A 49 7.68 -5.18 -2.51
N THR A 50 9.00 -5.25 -2.26
CA THR A 50 10.08 -4.58 -3.03
C THR A 50 10.84 -5.55 -3.95
N ALA A 51 10.53 -6.86 -3.90
CA ALA A 51 10.94 -7.84 -4.89
C ALA A 51 10.26 -7.51 -6.24
N SER A 52 10.68 -6.40 -6.82
CA SER A 52 10.39 -5.97 -8.17
C SER A 52 11.08 -6.99 -9.08
N SER A 53 10.38 -8.08 -9.37
CA SER A 53 10.41 -8.56 -10.73
C SER A 53 9.89 -7.40 -11.57
N VAL A 54 10.80 -6.52 -11.99
CA VAL A 54 10.51 -5.35 -12.82
C VAL A 54 9.75 -5.90 -14.02
N PRO A 55 8.42 -5.70 -14.11
CA PRO A 55 7.68 -6.24 -15.22
C PRO A 55 8.12 -5.53 -16.47
N LYS A 56 7.88 -6.21 -17.58
CA LYS A 56 7.87 -5.54 -18.86
C LYS A 56 6.94 -4.31 -18.77
N PRO A 57 7.37 -3.11 -19.20
CA PRO A 57 6.52 -1.94 -19.26
C PRO A 57 5.20 -2.27 -19.93
N SER A 58 4.10 -1.71 -19.41
CA SER A 58 2.73 -2.04 -19.84
C SER A 58 2.44 -1.74 -21.32
N GLY A 59 3.36 -1.06 -22.02
CA GLY A 59 3.21 -0.62 -23.41
C GLY A 59 2.42 0.68 -23.56
N TYR A 60 1.89 1.21 -22.45
CA TYR A 60 1.24 2.50 -22.39
C TYR A 60 2.27 3.64 -22.40
N ASP A 61 1.93 4.75 -23.05
CA ASP A 61 2.73 5.95 -22.96
C ASP A 61 2.51 6.67 -21.62
N ILE A 62 3.45 7.57 -21.27
CA ILE A 62 3.41 8.28 -20.00
C ILE A 62 2.17 9.17 -19.85
N ALA A 63 1.62 9.72 -20.94
CA ALA A 63 0.44 10.57 -20.86
C ALA A 63 -0.81 9.76 -20.53
N GLU A 64 -0.90 8.53 -21.05
CA GLU A 64 -1.95 7.58 -20.75
C GLU A 64 -1.85 7.07 -19.31
N LEU A 65 -0.65 6.73 -18.83
CA LEU A 65 -0.44 6.33 -17.44
C LEU A 65 -0.87 7.43 -16.46
N HIS A 66 -0.56 8.70 -16.74
CA HIS A 66 -1.07 9.81 -15.93
C HIS A 66 -2.60 9.94 -15.97
N ARG A 67 -3.25 9.61 -17.09
CA ARG A 67 -4.72 9.60 -17.18
C ARG A 67 -5.31 8.45 -16.36
N ILE A 68 -4.72 7.27 -16.45
CA ILE A 68 -5.11 6.10 -15.65
C ILE A 68 -4.95 6.43 -14.16
N ALA A 69 -3.80 6.96 -13.73
CA ALA A 69 -3.54 7.35 -12.34
C ALA A 69 -4.61 8.29 -11.77
N ARG A 70 -4.98 9.35 -12.52
CA ARG A 70 -6.07 10.27 -12.12
C ARG A 70 -7.44 9.59 -12.03
N THR A 71 -7.64 8.49 -12.75
CA THR A 71 -8.90 7.74 -12.72
C THR A 71 -8.94 6.79 -11.53
N VAL A 72 -7.86 6.03 -11.32
CA VAL A 72 -7.83 4.99 -10.29
C VAL A 72 -7.69 5.54 -8.87
N VAL A 73 -7.14 6.74 -8.69
CA VAL A 73 -7.05 7.39 -7.38
C VAL A 73 -8.43 7.74 -6.78
N GLU A 74 -9.47 7.83 -7.62
CA GLU A 74 -10.85 8.09 -7.19
C GLU A 74 -11.58 6.82 -6.72
N LEU A 75 -10.93 5.64 -6.81
CA LEU A 75 -11.51 4.39 -6.37
C LEU A 75 -11.66 4.37 -4.84
N PRO A 76 -12.74 3.78 -4.30
CA PRO A 76 -12.90 3.63 -2.86
C PRO A 76 -11.71 2.92 -2.21
N GLY A 77 -11.14 3.53 -1.17
CA GLY A 77 -10.01 2.96 -0.44
C GLY A 77 -8.63 3.22 -1.07
N ALA A 78 -8.56 3.93 -2.21
CA ALA A 78 -7.31 4.44 -2.75
C ALA A 78 -6.74 5.55 -1.85
N LEU A 79 -5.41 5.53 -1.68
CA LEU A 79 -4.66 6.47 -0.86
C LEU A 79 -3.74 7.34 -1.72
N LEU A 80 -3.15 6.74 -2.77
CA LEU A 80 -2.24 7.39 -3.69
C LEU A 80 -2.26 6.64 -5.02
N ALA A 81 -2.14 7.36 -6.13
CA ALA A 81 -1.81 6.75 -7.41
C ALA A 81 -0.83 7.61 -8.21
N GLY A 82 0.09 6.97 -8.93
CA GLY A 82 1.06 7.67 -9.76
C GLY A 82 1.76 6.74 -10.76
N PRO A 83 2.25 7.27 -11.89
CA PRO A 83 3.05 6.48 -12.82
C PRO A 83 4.45 6.20 -12.24
N GLU A 84 4.87 4.94 -12.30
CA GLU A 84 6.20 4.46 -11.91
C GLU A 84 6.63 3.38 -12.91
N ASP A 85 7.88 3.41 -13.39
CA ASP A 85 8.50 2.35 -14.22
C ASP A 85 7.64 1.78 -15.37
N GLY A 86 6.79 2.61 -16.00
CA GLY A 86 5.96 2.21 -17.14
C GLY A 86 4.63 1.54 -16.77
N TYR A 87 4.17 1.68 -15.53
CA TYR A 87 2.84 1.33 -15.04
C TYR A 87 2.35 2.40 -14.04
N VAL A 88 1.15 2.23 -13.48
CA VAL A 88 0.60 3.04 -12.39
C VAL A 88 0.70 2.24 -11.10
N GLU A 89 1.33 2.79 -10.08
CA GLU A 89 1.20 2.30 -8.72
C GLU A 89 -0.05 2.87 -8.09
N LEU A 90 -0.89 1.99 -7.55
CA LEU A 90 -2.09 2.34 -6.81
C LEU A 90 -1.95 1.80 -5.39
N LEU A 91 -1.77 2.69 -4.43
CA LEU A 91 -1.74 2.34 -3.00
C LEU A 91 -3.17 2.38 -2.45
N VAL A 92 -3.61 1.29 -1.85
CA VAL A 92 -4.95 1.13 -1.23
C VAL A 92 -4.84 0.69 0.22
N VAL A 93 -5.93 0.84 0.98
CA VAL A 93 -6.00 0.34 2.36
C VAL A 93 -5.78 -1.18 2.41
N TYR A 94 -6.55 -1.93 1.62
CA TYR A 94 -6.44 -3.38 1.47
C TYR A 94 -7.11 -3.83 0.16
N ASP A 95 -6.46 -4.75 -0.53
CA ASP A 95 -7.02 -5.54 -1.64
C ASP A 95 -6.78 -7.03 -1.36
N ASP A 96 -7.82 -7.83 -1.55
CA ASP A 96 -7.76 -9.30 -1.48
C ASP A 96 -7.40 -9.93 -2.83
N GLY A 97 -7.09 -9.10 -3.84
CA GLY A 97 -6.79 -9.46 -5.22
C GLY A 97 -8.00 -9.35 -6.15
N THR A 98 -9.16 -8.92 -5.64
CA THR A 98 -10.32 -8.59 -6.49
C THR A 98 -10.07 -7.33 -7.31
N LEU A 99 -9.53 -6.27 -6.69
CA LEU A 99 -9.27 -5.00 -7.37
C LEU A 99 -8.15 -5.15 -8.39
N GLN A 100 -7.05 -5.83 -8.05
CA GLN A 100 -5.97 -6.09 -9.01
C GLN A 100 -6.48 -6.78 -10.28
N ARG A 101 -7.31 -7.83 -10.14
CA ARG A 101 -7.88 -8.54 -11.30
C ARG A 101 -8.81 -7.67 -12.12
N GLU A 102 -9.66 -6.86 -11.49
CA GLU A 102 -10.52 -5.93 -12.21
C GLU A 102 -9.71 -4.93 -13.04
N LEU A 103 -8.62 -4.41 -12.48
CA LEU A 103 -7.75 -3.45 -13.15
C LEU A 103 -6.91 -4.09 -14.25
N ASP A 104 -6.48 -5.34 -14.10
CA ASP A 104 -5.80 -6.10 -15.15
C ASP A 104 -6.71 -6.39 -16.34
N GLU A 105 -8.00 -6.65 -16.09
CA GLU A 105 -9.01 -6.80 -17.14
C GLU A 105 -9.32 -5.47 -17.85
N ARG A 106 -9.42 -4.38 -17.07
CA ARG A 106 -9.72 -3.04 -17.59
C ARG A 106 -8.54 -2.42 -18.35
N TYR A 107 -7.31 -2.66 -17.88
CA TYR A 107 -6.07 -2.13 -18.44
C TYR A 107 -5.08 -3.28 -18.71
N PRO A 108 -5.28 -4.02 -19.81
CA PRO A 108 -4.48 -5.18 -20.15
C PRO A 108 -2.98 -4.87 -20.22
N GLY A 109 -2.14 -5.85 -19.87
CA GLY A 109 -0.69 -5.66 -19.89
C GLY A 109 -0.11 -5.13 -18.58
N GLY A 110 -0.91 -5.11 -17.50
CA GLY A 110 -0.43 -4.76 -16.16
C GLY A 110 -0.17 -3.26 -16.00
N ALA A 111 -1.03 -2.42 -16.60
CA ALA A 111 -0.86 -0.97 -16.53
C ALA A 111 -1.09 -0.40 -15.12
N VAL A 112 -1.72 -1.15 -14.22
CA VAL A 112 -1.92 -0.74 -12.82
C VAL A 112 -1.50 -1.87 -11.88
N ARG A 113 -0.74 -1.52 -10.85
CA ARG A 113 -0.33 -2.42 -9.77
C ARG A 113 -0.87 -1.93 -8.45
N VAL A 114 -1.59 -2.81 -7.75
CA VAL A 114 -2.25 -2.51 -6.49
C VAL A 114 -1.36 -2.92 -5.33
N PHE A 115 -1.08 -1.97 -4.43
CA PHE A 115 -0.33 -2.18 -3.20
C PHE A 115 -1.22 -1.94 -1.99
N SER A 116 -1.25 -2.89 -1.05
CA SER A 116 -2.03 -2.76 0.18
C SER A 116 -1.16 -2.28 1.34
N VAL A 117 -1.62 -1.28 2.08
CA VAL A 117 -0.95 -0.86 3.34
C VAL A 117 -1.26 -1.78 4.51
N LEU A 118 -2.39 -2.49 4.48
CA LEU A 118 -2.69 -3.59 5.40
C LEU A 118 -2.30 -4.93 4.76
N GLN A 119 -1.83 -5.83 5.60
CA GLN A 119 -1.47 -7.19 5.19
C GLN A 119 -2.17 -8.20 6.11
N PRO A 120 -2.51 -9.40 5.60
CA PRO A 120 -2.99 -10.47 6.44
C PRO A 120 -2.01 -10.73 7.58
N TYR A 121 -2.52 -10.75 8.82
CA TYR A 121 -1.67 -10.98 9.98
C TYR A 121 -1.21 -12.44 10.00
N GLN A 122 0.12 -12.65 9.96
CA GLN A 122 0.75 -13.94 10.15
C GLN A 122 1.33 -14.01 11.58
N PRO A 123 0.82 -14.88 12.46
CA PRO A 123 1.42 -15.08 13.77
C PRO A 123 2.79 -15.73 13.62
N THR A 124 3.81 -15.15 14.24
CA THR A 124 5.17 -15.67 14.34
C THR A 124 5.27 -16.78 15.38
#